data_AF-A0A8B7JP08-F1
#
_entry.id   AF-A0A8B7JP08-F1
#
_cell.length_a   1.000
_cell.length_b   1.000
_cell.length_c   1.000
_cell.angle_alpha   90.00
_cell.angle_beta   90.00
_cell.angle_gamma   90.00
#
_symmetry.space_group_name_H-M   'P 1'
#
loop_
_entity.id
_entity.type
_entity.pdbx_description
1 polymer ?
#
loop_
_entity_poly.entity_id
_entity_poly.type
_entity_poly.pdbx_seq_one_letter_code
_entity_poly.pdbx_strand_id
1 'polypeptide(L)'
;MFMFQMQYLRKVLIAITGIHSLWEIPNFSRAWRSVVLSPFLAASCPPSPKQLEECCECFVILLKCPVLADLDVIGIAKQYAQLDLPAFALGCLLLIPQSEKREQQIQGFLSTCNTETVLQQIDEHMNTGEVVGFASQIRALILDSIINEKLYEKFLKTKYFSLLKQQLMNTHRIKELVDYFASKNCIDDATALIQEYQKKCGNPTLVDASTSDILKVFQNGPEETCN
;
A
#
# COMPACT_ATOMS: atom_id res chain seq x y z
N MET A 1 3.06 -0.39 34.95
CA MET A 1 1.71 0.03 35.39
C MET A 1 0.94 0.75 34.27
N PHE A 2 1.52 1.75 33.60
CA PHE A 2 0.87 2.51 32.52
C PHE A 2 0.42 1.64 31.31
N MET A 3 1.28 0.75 30.80
CA MET A 3 0.94 -0.13 29.66
C MET A 3 -0.23 -1.09 29.95
N PHE A 4 -0.33 -1.60 31.19
CA PHE A 4 -1.42 -2.49 31.62
C PHE A 4 -2.78 -1.78 31.63
N GLN A 5 -2.81 -0.52 32.04
CA GLN A 5 -4.04 0.30 32.02
C GLN A 5 -4.51 0.59 30.59
N MET A 6 -3.58 0.78 29.65
CA MET A 6 -3.91 1.01 28.24
C MET A 6 -4.49 -0.23 27.56
N GLN A 7 -4.00 -1.43 27.90
CA GLN A 7 -4.59 -2.68 27.41
C GLN A 7 -6.02 -2.90 27.92
N TYR A 8 -6.29 -2.59 29.18
CA TYR A 8 -7.64 -2.68 29.74
C TYR A 8 -8.57 -1.65 29.09
N LEU A 9 -8.14 -0.39 29.00
CA LEU A 9 -8.92 0.68 28.37
C LEU A 9 -9.25 0.34 26.91
N ARG A 10 -8.29 -0.19 26.16
CA ARG A 10 -8.48 -0.68 24.80
C ARG A 10 -9.61 -1.72 24.71
N LYS A 11 -9.59 -2.74 25.58
CA LYS A 11 -10.65 -3.77 25.60
C LYS A 11 -12.01 -3.17 25.91
N VAL A 12 -12.09 -2.26 26.87
CA VAL A 12 -13.33 -1.56 27.23
C VAL A 12 -13.84 -0.75 26.04
N LEU A 13 -12.99 0.07 25.41
CA LEU A 13 -13.37 0.91 24.28
C LEU A 13 -13.91 0.09 23.11
N ILE A 14 -13.25 -1.02 22.75
CA ILE A 14 -13.73 -1.93 21.70
C ILE A 14 -15.10 -2.51 22.04
N ALA A 15 -15.30 -2.96 23.30
CA ALA A 15 -16.55 -3.57 23.74
C ALA A 15 -17.74 -2.60 23.71
N ILE A 16 -17.48 -1.30 23.92
CA ILE A 16 -18.53 -0.26 23.95
C ILE A 16 -18.67 0.51 22.64
N THR A 17 -17.88 0.21 21.60
CA THR A 17 -17.95 0.87 20.28
C THR A 17 -19.36 0.83 19.69
N GLY A 18 -20.12 -0.25 19.88
CA GLY A 18 -21.48 -0.40 19.34
C GLY A 18 -22.54 0.48 20.02
N ILE A 19 -22.20 1.21 21.08
CA ILE A 19 -23.13 2.06 21.83
C ILE A 19 -22.99 3.51 21.31
N HIS A 20 -23.77 3.85 20.28
CA HIS A 20 -23.67 5.14 19.59
C HIS A 20 -23.85 6.37 20.48
N SER A 21 -24.67 6.30 21.54
CA SER A 21 -24.86 7.40 22.49
C SER A 21 -23.58 7.79 23.24
N LEU A 22 -22.59 6.89 23.31
CA LEU A 22 -21.30 7.19 23.92
C LEU A 22 -20.39 8.01 23.01
N TRP A 23 -20.64 8.02 21.70
CA TRP A 23 -19.79 8.71 20.72
C TRP A 23 -19.85 10.23 20.90
N GLU A 24 -20.98 10.74 21.38
CA GLU A 24 -21.19 12.16 21.66
C GLU A 24 -20.51 12.64 22.96
N ILE A 25 -20.03 11.71 23.80
CA ILE A 25 -19.37 12.05 25.06
C ILE A 25 -17.95 12.55 24.76
N PRO A 26 -17.57 13.79 25.14
CA PRO A 26 -16.25 14.36 24.79
C PRO A 26 -15.05 13.52 25.24
N ASN A 27 -15.20 12.80 26.35
CA ASN A 27 -14.14 11.94 26.89
C ASN A 27 -13.93 10.66 26.07
N PHE A 28 -14.90 10.26 25.25
CA PHE A 28 -14.83 9.06 24.42
C PHE A 28 -13.77 9.23 23.32
N SER A 29 -13.83 10.30 22.53
CA SER A 29 -12.80 10.60 21.52
C SER A 29 -11.43 10.84 22.14
N ARG A 30 -11.37 11.42 23.35
CA ARG A 30 -10.10 11.54 24.11
C ARG A 30 -9.53 10.17 24.50
N ALA A 31 -10.36 9.24 24.98
CA ALA A 31 -9.91 7.91 25.37
C ALA A 31 -9.38 7.11 24.16
N TRP A 32 -10.07 7.16 23.03
CA TRP A 32 -9.59 6.58 21.77
C TRP A 32 -8.25 7.16 21.36
N ARG A 33 -8.11 8.50 21.38
CA ARG A 33 -6.85 9.17 21.10
C ARG A 33 -5.72 8.71 22.02
N SER A 34 -5.98 8.54 23.32
CA SER A 34 -4.97 8.05 24.27
C SER A 34 -4.53 6.62 23.97
N VAL A 35 -5.45 5.72 23.64
CA VAL A 35 -5.12 4.32 23.30
C VAL A 35 -4.34 4.24 21.98
N VAL A 36 -4.75 4.99 20.97
CA VAL A 36 -4.07 5.04 19.66
C VAL A 36 -2.69 5.67 19.77
N LEU A 37 -2.52 6.74 20.56
CA LEU A 37 -1.22 7.41 20.65
C LEU A 37 -0.23 6.73 21.61
N SER A 38 -0.70 5.83 22.48
CA SER A 38 0.13 5.22 23.53
C SER A 38 1.40 4.53 23.02
N PRO A 39 1.40 3.75 21.92
CA PRO A 39 2.61 3.05 21.47
C PRO A 39 3.73 4.03 21.07
N PHE A 40 3.38 5.17 20.48
CA PHE A 40 4.37 6.14 19.99
C PHE A 40 5.09 6.90 21.12
N LEU A 41 4.50 6.99 22.31
CA LEU A 41 5.11 7.67 23.45
C LEU A 41 6.35 6.94 24.02
N ALA A 42 6.41 5.62 23.81
CA ALA A 42 7.46 4.77 24.36
C ALA A 42 8.27 4.03 23.28
N ALA A 43 7.96 4.27 21.99
CA ALA A 43 8.62 3.60 20.89
C ALA A 43 10.03 4.13 20.66
N SER A 44 10.97 3.21 20.39
CA SER A 44 12.29 3.54 19.83
C SER A 44 12.24 3.49 18.31
N CYS A 45 13.21 4.13 17.64
CA CYS A 45 13.39 4.02 16.20
C CYS A 45 14.75 3.36 15.89
N PRO A 46 14.77 2.17 15.24
CA PRO A 46 13.61 1.36 14.86
C PRO A 46 12.92 0.71 16.08
N PRO A 47 11.64 0.30 15.96
CA PRO A 47 10.91 -0.34 17.04
C PRO A 47 11.46 -1.74 17.31
N SER A 48 11.52 -2.12 18.59
CA SER A 48 11.74 -3.52 18.99
C SER A 48 10.57 -4.40 18.50
N PRO A 49 10.75 -5.73 18.38
CA PRO A 49 9.68 -6.64 17.92
C PRO A 49 8.38 -6.49 18.72
N LYS A 50 8.48 -6.24 20.04
CA LYS A 50 7.31 -6.01 20.89
C LYS A 50 6.63 -4.67 20.60
N GLN A 51 7.39 -3.60 20.41
CA GLN A 51 6.82 -2.29 20.04
C GLN A 51 6.18 -2.34 18.65
N LEU A 52 6.75 -3.13 17.74
CA LEU A 52 6.17 -3.36 16.42
C LEU A 52 4.82 -4.06 16.51
N GLU A 53 4.70 -5.11 17.31
CA GLU A 53 3.41 -5.77 17.58
C GLU A 53 2.39 -4.78 18.15
N GLU A 54 2.79 -3.96 19.13
CA GLU A 54 1.94 -2.92 19.70
C GLU A 54 1.51 -1.86 18.65
N CYS A 55 2.39 -1.53 17.70
CA CYS A 55 2.11 -0.64 16.57
C CYS A 55 1.13 -1.26 15.57
N CYS A 56 1.25 -2.56 15.29
CA CYS A 56 0.32 -3.31 14.44
C CYS A 56 -1.08 -3.36 15.07
N GLU A 57 -1.16 -3.72 16.35
CA GLU A 57 -2.43 -3.73 17.11
C GLU A 57 -3.06 -2.33 17.16
N CYS A 58 -2.23 -1.29 17.31
CA CYS A 58 -2.68 0.09 17.28
C CYS A 58 -3.34 0.47 15.95
N PHE A 59 -2.79 0.02 14.83
CA PHE A 59 -3.39 0.24 13.53
C PHE A 59 -4.76 -0.46 13.44
N VAL A 60 -4.87 -1.70 13.90
CA VAL A 60 -6.16 -2.43 13.97
C VAL A 60 -7.20 -1.68 14.81
N ILE A 61 -6.80 -1.09 15.94
CA ILE A 61 -7.69 -0.28 16.79
C ILE A 61 -8.13 0.99 16.07
N LEU A 62 -7.23 1.63 15.33
CA LEU A 62 -7.57 2.79 14.51
C LEU A 62 -8.65 2.46 13.47
N LEU A 63 -8.57 1.28 12.84
CA LEU A 63 -9.60 0.79 11.90
C LEU A 63 -10.97 0.58 12.56
N LYS A 64 -11.00 0.33 13.87
CA LYS A 64 -12.23 0.11 14.66
C LYS A 64 -12.72 1.39 15.36
N CYS A 65 -11.99 2.50 15.23
CA CYS A 65 -12.29 3.72 15.95
C CYS A 65 -13.58 4.37 15.40
N PRO A 66 -14.67 4.45 16.19
CA PRO A 66 -15.93 5.03 15.71
C PRO A 66 -15.87 6.54 15.50
N VAL A 67 -14.88 7.19 16.12
CA VAL A 67 -14.68 8.65 16.13
C VAL A 67 -13.41 9.03 15.37
N LEU A 68 -13.11 8.28 14.31
CA LEU A 68 -11.92 8.48 13.47
C LEU A 68 -11.83 9.89 12.89
N ALA A 69 -12.97 10.51 12.57
CA ALA A 69 -13.05 11.88 12.06
C ALA A 69 -12.54 12.93 13.07
N ASP A 70 -12.56 12.63 14.38
CA ASP A 70 -12.07 13.52 15.45
C ASP A 70 -10.56 13.33 15.73
N LEU A 71 -9.93 12.35 15.09
CA LEU A 71 -8.51 12.05 15.27
C LEU A 71 -7.66 12.78 14.23
N ASP A 72 -6.48 13.21 14.66
CA ASP A 72 -5.45 13.71 13.75
C ASP A 72 -4.75 12.54 13.07
N VAL A 73 -5.43 11.94 12.08
CA VAL A 73 -4.94 10.79 11.31
C VAL A 73 -3.63 11.12 10.58
N ILE A 74 -3.43 12.38 10.17
CA ILE A 74 -2.19 12.84 9.55
C ILE A 74 -1.05 12.85 10.59
N GLY A 75 -1.31 13.38 11.78
CA GLY A 75 -0.38 13.31 12.90
C GLY A 75 0.03 11.88 13.23
N ILE A 76 -0.94 10.95 13.28
CA ILE A 76 -0.69 9.52 13.53
C ILE A 76 0.16 8.91 12.39
N ALA A 77 -0.15 9.21 11.13
CA ALA A 77 0.65 8.75 9.99
C ALA A 77 2.11 9.22 10.10
N LYS A 78 2.34 10.47 10.52
CA LYS A 78 3.69 11.00 10.76
C LYS A 78 4.42 10.26 11.88
N GLN A 79 3.71 9.84 12.94
CA GLN A 79 4.31 9.04 14.01
C GLN A 79 4.77 7.67 13.50
N TYR A 80 3.96 6.98 12.69
CA TYR A 80 4.38 5.74 12.04
C TYR A 80 5.59 5.95 11.12
N ALA A 81 5.60 7.02 10.33
CA ALA A 81 6.74 7.35 9.47
C ALA A 81 8.02 7.59 10.28
N GLN A 82 7.93 8.27 11.42
CA GLN A 82 9.07 8.52 12.32
C GLN A 82 9.62 7.25 12.97
N LEU A 83 8.82 6.20 13.09
CA LEU A 83 9.23 4.88 13.57
C LEU A 83 9.74 3.96 12.46
N ASP A 84 9.95 4.49 11.25
CA ASP A 84 10.32 3.70 10.07
C ASP A 84 9.27 2.62 9.73
N LEU A 85 7.98 2.95 9.92
CA LEU A 85 6.84 2.09 9.59
C LEU A 85 5.99 2.67 8.44
N PRO A 86 6.57 2.89 7.23
CA PRO A 86 5.89 3.59 6.16
C PRO A 86 4.65 2.87 5.61
N ALA A 87 4.54 1.54 5.72
CA ALA A 87 3.32 0.84 5.31
C ALA A 87 2.12 1.23 6.19
N PHE A 88 2.33 1.31 7.50
CA PHE A 88 1.30 1.74 8.46
C PHE A 88 0.98 3.23 8.34
N ALA A 89 1.99 4.06 8.06
CA ALA A 89 1.79 5.48 7.76
C ALA A 89 0.86 5.66 6.56
N LEU A 90 1.12 4.94 5.46
CA LEU A 90 0.28 4.97 4.27
C LEU A 90 -1.12 4.43 4.53
N GLY A 91 -1.22 3.36 5.32
CA GLY A 91 -2.50 2.83 5.81
C GLY A 91 -3.31 3.87 6.57
N CYS A 92 -2.68 4.70 7.41
CA CYS A 92 -3.36 5.81 8.09
C CYS A 92 -3.82 6.88 7.10
N LEU A 93 -2.99 7.25 6.12
CA LEU A 93 -3.38 8.26 5.12
C LEU A 93 -4.61 7.84 4.30
N LEU A 94 -4.75 6.54 3.99
CA LEU A 94 -5.93 6.00 3.32
C LEU A 94 -7.23 6.20 4.11
N LEU A 95 -7.15 6.38 5.43
CA LEU A 95 -8.31 6.63 6.30
C LEU A 95 -8.81 8.07 6.27
N ILE A 96 -8.11 9.00 5.61
CA ILE A 96 -8.53 10.40 5.52
C ILE A 96 -9.84 10.47 4.71
N PRO A 97 -10.95 11.00 5.27
CA PRO A 97 -12.25 10.97 4.61
C PRO A 97 -12.34 11.95 3.43
N GLN A 98 -11.66 13.10 3.49
CA GLN A 98 -11.66 14.08 2.41
C GLN A 98 -10.73 13.66 1.28
N SER A 99 -11.28 13.35 0.09
CA SER A 99 -10.52 12.77 -1.02
C SER A 99 -9.34 13.62 -1.47
N GLU A 100 -9.54 14.92 -1.73
CA GLU A 100 -8.48 15.82 -2.20
C GLU A 100 -7.32 15.90 -1.18
N LYS A 101 -7.67 16.08 0.11
CA LYS A 101 -6.69 16.11 1.19
C LYS A 101 -5.95 14.78 1.32
N ARG A 102 -6.65 13.66 1.20
CA ARG A 102 -6.07 12.31 1.22
C ARG A 102 -5.03 12.16 0.11
N GLU A 103 -5.41 12.51 -1.12
CA GLU A 103 -4.57 12.39 -2.30
C GLU A 103 -3.30 13.25 -2.18
N GLN A 104 -3.44 14.50 -1.75
CA GLN A 104 -2.31 15.40 -1.48
C GLN A 104 -1.34 14.82 -0.43
N GLN A 105 -1.85 14.30 0.69
CA GLN A 105 -0.99 13.73 1.73
C GLN A 105 -0.30 12.45 1.25
N ILE A 106 -1.00 11.60 0.50
CA ILE A 106 -0.45 10.37 -0.07
C ILE A 106 0.67 10.70 -1.07
N GLN A 107 0.42 11.61 -2.03
CA GLN A 107 1.43 12.02 -3.00
C GLN A 107 2.66 12.62 -2.33
N GLY A 108 2.45 13.52 -1.35
CA GLY A 108 3.55 14.09 -0.55
C GLY A 108 4.35 13.01 0.17
N PHE A 109 3.69 12.01 0.75
CA PHE A 109 4.37 10.89 1.40
C PHE A 109 5.17 10.04 0.40
N LEU A 110 4.55 9.62 -0.70
CA LEU A 110 5.19 8.79 -1.73
C LEU A 110 6.46 9.41 -2.30
N SER A 111 6.47 10.73 -2.51
CA SER A 111 7.63 11.45 -3.05
C SER A 111 8.91 11.35 -2.21
N THR A 112 8.80 10.94 -0.94
CA THR A 112 9.92 10.81 0.01
C THR A 112 10.09 9.39 0.54
N CYS A 113 9.14 8.50 0.25
CA CYS A 113 9.06 7.19 0.87
C CYS A 113 9.96 6.17 0.16
N ASN A 114 10.56 5.25 0.93
CA ASN A 114 11.18 4.07 0.34
C ASN A 114 10.11 3.02 0.01
N THR A 115 9.69 3.01 -1.25
CA THR A 115 8.67 2.09 -1.80
C THR A 115 8.98 0.61 -1.61
N GLU A 116 10.26 0.21 -1.58
CA GLU A 116 10.65 -1.18 -1.32
C GLU A 116 10.43 -1.59 0.13
N THR A 117 10.77 -0.71 1.07
CA THR A 117 10.50 -0.91 2.50
C THR A 117 9.01 -1.06 2.78
N VAL A 118 8.16 -0.29 2.08
CA VAL A 118 6.70 -0.44 2.20
C VAL A 118 6.25 -1.82 1.77
N LEU A 119 6.69 -2.30 0.60
CA LEU A 119 6.34 -3.63 0.10
C LEU A 119 6.82 -4.74 1.06
N GLN A 120 8.01 -4.59 1.65
CA GLN A 120 8.52 -5.51 2.65
C GLN A 120 7.66 -5.56 3.91
N GLN A 121 7.28 -4.40 4.46
CA GLN A 121 6.44 -4.36 5.66
C GLN A 121 5.04 -4.91 5.43
N ILE A 122 4.50 -4.76 4.23
CA ILE A 122 3.22 -5.37 3.87
C ILE A 122 3.32 -6.89 3.97
N ASP A 123 4.35 -7.48 3.39
CA ASP A 123 4.56 -8.93 3.38
C ASP A 123 4.81 -9.48 4.79
N GLU A 124 5.56 -8.75 5.61
CA GLU A 124 5.98 -9.18 6.94
C GLU A 124 4.91 -8.95 8.02
N HIS A 125 4.11 -7.88 7.91
CA HIS A 125 3.27 -7.42 9.03
C HIS A 125 1.80 -7.20 8.69
N MET A 126 1.41 -7.19 7.41
CA MET A 126 0.02 -6.91 6.99
C MET A 126 -0.66 -8.08 6.27
N ASN A 127 -0.20 -9.30 6.51
CA ASN A 127 -0.65 -10.51 5.81
C ASN A 127 -1.78 -11.28 6.53
N THR A 128 -2.27 -10.81 7.68
CA THR A 128 -3.28 -11.54 8.48
C THR A 128 -4.42 -10.64 8.96
N GLY A 129 -5.58 -11.27 9.19
CA GLY A 129 -6.72 -10.65 9.86
C GLY A 129 -7.28 -9.40 9.18
N GLU A 130 -7.55 -8.37 9.99
CA GLU A 130 -8.31 -7.16 9.62
C GLU A 130 -7.52 -6.19 8.73
N VAL A 131 -6.20 -6.39 8.60
CA VAL A 131 -5.31 -5.51 7.83
C VAL A 131 -5.10 -5.97 6.38
N VAL A 132 -5.54 -7.18 5.99
CA VAL A 132 -5.33 -7.74 4.63
C VAL A 132 -5.99 -6.89 3.54
N GLY A 133 -7.18 -6.34 3.82
CA GLY A 133 -7.87 -5.44 2.91
C GLY A 133 -7.08 -4.14 2.66
N PHE A 134 -6.47 -3.59 3.70
CA PHE A 134 -5.60 -2.42 3.59
C PHE A 134 -4.28 -2.76 2.93
N ALA A 135 -3.68 -3.90 3.25
CA ALA A 135 -2.45 -4.40 2.64
C ALA A 135 -2.55 -4.43 1.11
N SER A 136 -3.69 -4.88 0.58
CA SER A 136 -3.93 -4.93 -0.87
C SER A 136 -4.04 -3.54 -1.49
N GLN A 137 -4.74 -2.61 -0.82
CA GLN A 137 -4.86 -1.22 -1.28
C GLN A 137 -3.52 -0.48 -1.25
N ILE A 138 -2.76 -0.60 -0.15
CA ILE A 138 -1.43 -0.01 0.01
C ILE A 138 -0.49 -0.58 -1.06
N ARG A 139 -0.53 -1.90 -1.30
CA ARG A 139 0.28 -2.55 -2.34
C ARG A 139 -0.04 -1.99 -3.72
N ALA A 140 -1.31 -1.93 -4.11
CA ALA A 140 -1.71 -1.38 -5.41
C ALA A 140 -1.21 0.06 -5.59
N LEU A 141 -1.38 0.89 -4.55
CA LEU A 141 -0.97 2.29 -4.55
C LEU A 141 0.54 2.46 -4.73
N ILE A 142 1.35 1.64 -4.06
CA ILE A 142 2.81 1.67 -4.18
C ILE A 142 3.26 1.18 -5.56
N LEU A 143 2.68 0.10 -6.06
CA LEU A 143 3.00 -0.42 -7.39
C LEU A 143 2.66 0.62 -8.47
N ASP A 144 1.51 1.30 -8.36
CA ASP A 144 1.12 2.38 -9.28
C ASP A 144 2.09 3.56 -9.20
N SER A 145 2.54 3.94 -7.99
CA SER A 145 3.58 4.98 -7.83
C SER A 145 4.87 4.61 -8.54
N ILE A 146 5.35 3.37 -8.37
CA ILE A 146 6.57 2.87 -9.02
C ILE A 146 6.44 2.90 -10.54
N ILE A 147 5.28 2.49 -11.07
CA ILE A 147 4.96 2.51 -12.50
C ILE A 147 4.98 3.95 -13.02
N ASN A 148 4.25 4.85 -12.37
CA ASN A 148 4.12 6.26 -12.79
C ASN A 148 5.46 7.00 -12.77
N GLU A 149 6.31 6.72 -11.78
CA GLU A 149 7.65 7.30 -11.66
C GLU A 149 8.70 6.55 -12.49
N LYS A 150 8.31 5.48 -13.20
CA LYS A 150 9.18 4.64 -14.03
C LYS A 150 10.38 4.06 -13.28
N LEU A 151 10.22 3.75 -11.99
CA LEU A 151 11.29 3.24 -11.11
C LEU A 151 11.57 1.74 -11.30
N TYR A 152 11.32 1.20 -12.49
CA TYR A 152 11.42 -0.23 -12.80
C TYR A 152 12.79 -0.83 -12.47
N GLU A 153 13.87 -0.10 -12.77
CA GLU A 153 15.25 -0.55 -12.62
C GLU A 153 15.57 -1.01 -11.19
N LYS A 154 15.04 -0.30 -10.18
CA LYS A 154 15.21 -0.63 -8.77
C LYS A 154 14.61 -2.01 -8.43
N PHE A 155 13.53 -2.38 -9.10
CA PHE A 155 12.76 -3.57 -8.75
C PHE A 155 13.06 -4.79 -9.61
N LEU A 156 13.72 -4.67 -10.77
CA LEU A 156 13.98 -5.76 -11.72
C LEU A 156 14.55 -7.04 -11.07
N LYS A 157 15.44 -6.90 -10.08
CA LYS A 157 16.11 -8.01 -9.39
C LYS A 157 15.42 -8.44 -8.09
N THR A 158 14.31 -7.80 -7.72
CA THR A 158 13.59 -8.05 -6.48
C THR A 158 12.44 -9.04 -6.70
N LYS A 159 11.97 -9.68 -5.62
CA LYS A 159 10.75 -10.50 -5.68
C LYS A 159 9.49 -9.72 -6.07
N TYR A 160 9.52 -8.39 -5.97
CA TYR A 160 8.37 -7.52 -6.26
C TYR A 160 8.20 -7.21 -7.75
N PHE A 161 9.19 -7.52 -8.61
CA PHE A 161 9.04 -7.30 -10.05
C PHE A 161 7.87 -8.10 -10.63
N SER A 162 7.64 -9.32 -10.13
CA SER A 162 6.49 -10.13 -10.54
C SER A 162 5.16 -9.45 -10.20
N LEU A 163 5.07 -8.77 -9.05
CA LEU A 163 3.90 -8.00 -8.63
C LEU A 163 3.70 -6.77 -9.52
N LEU A 164 4.77 -6.07 -9.89
CA LEU A 164 4.70 -4.94 -10.83
C LEU A 164 4.18 -5.40 -12.21
N LYS A 165 4.69 -6.52 -12.73
CA LYS A 165 4.18 -7.11 -13.98
C LYS A 165 2.69 -7.43 -13.87
N GLN A 166 2.26 -8.06 -12.79
CA GLN A 166 0.86 -8.39 -12.56
C GLN A 166 -0.03 -7.14 -12.51
N GLN A 167 0.42 -6.08 -11.82
CA GLN A 167 -0.31 -4.82 -11.73
C GLN A 167 -0.49 -4.15 -13.11
N LEU A 168 0.58 -4.09 -13.91
CA LEU A 168 0.53 -3.57 -15.28
C LEU A 168 -0.41 -4.38 -16.18
N MET A 169 -0.43 -5.70 -16.04
CA MET A 169 -1.36 -6.56 -16.79
C MET A 169 -2.81 -6.35 -16.36
N ASN A 170 -3.07 -6.22 -15.05
CA ASN A 170 -4.43 -6.02 -14.52
C ASN A 170 -4.99 -4.64 -14.84
N THR A 171 -4.11 -3.65 -15.05
CA THR A 171 -4.48 -2.27 -15.39
C THR A 171 -4.39 -1.99 -16.90
N HIS A 172 -4.06 -2.99 -17.72
CA HIS A 172 -3.82 -2.87 -19.17
C HIS A 172 -2.73 -1.85 -19.56
N ARG A 173 -1.82 -1.53 -18.63
CA ARG A 173 -0.72 -0.57 -18.82
C ARG A 173 0.58 -1.23 -19.26
N ILE A 174 0.54 -2.49 -19.73
CA ILE A 174 1.72 -3.31 -20.07
C ILE A 174 2.66 -2.63 -21.08
N LYS A 175 2.11 -1.77 -21.95
CA LYS A 175 2.86 -0.97 -22.92
C LYS A 175 3.96 -0.13 -22.27
N GLU A 176 3.72 0.40 -21.08
CA GLU A 176 4.72 1.22 -20.37
C GLU A 176 6.00 0.43 -20.03
N LEU A 177 5.85 -0.84 -19.68
CA LEU A 177 6.98 -1.71 -19.36
C LEU A 177 7.63 -2.27 -20.63
N VAL A 178 6.84 -2.53 -21.68
CA VAL A 178 7.37 -2.88 -23.01
C VAL A 178 8.25 -1.76 -23.56
N ASP A 179 7.77 -0.51 -23.51
CA ASP A 179 8.51 0.66 -23.97
C ASP A 179 9.77 0.90 -23.14
N TYR A 180 9.71 0.63 -21.82
CA TYR A 180 10.90 0.64 -20.96
C TYR A 180 11.94 -0.39 -21.43
N PHE A 181 11.57 -1.64 -21.66
CA PHE A 181 12.51 -2.66 -22.14
C PHE A 181 13.06 -2.35 -23.53
N ALA A 182 12.23 -1.86 -24.44
CA ALA A 182 12.65 -1.40 -25.76
C ALA A 182 13.70 -0.27 -25.65
N SER A 183 13.49 0.70 -24.74
CA SER A 183 14.43 1.79 -24.51
C SER A 183 15.79 1.34 -23.96
N LYS A 184 15.84 0.17 -23.30
CA LYS A 184 17.06 -0.44 -22.77
C LYS A 184 17.70 -1.45 -23.75
N ASN A 185 17.18 -1.56 -24.98
CA ASN A 185 17.57 -2.56 -25.99
C ASN A 185 17.33 -4.02 -25.54
N CYS A 186 16.43 -4.24 -24.58
CA CYS A 186 16.03 -5.56 -24.08
C CYS A 186 14.81 -6.08 -24.88
N ILE A 187 14.99 -6.30 -26.19
CA ILE A 187 13.88 -6.65 -27.10
C ILE A 187 13.29 -8.03 -26.79
N ASP A 188 14.11 -8.97 -26.34
CA ASP A 188 13.64 -10.32 -25.97
C ASP A 188 12.74 -10.27 -24.74
N ASP A 189 13.10 -9.47 -23.72
CA ASP A 189 12.28 -9.27 -22.51
C ASP A 189 10.95 -8.58 -22.85
N ALA A 190 10.99 -7.58 -23.74
CA ALA A 190 9.80 -6.89 -24.23
C ALA A 190 8.85 -7.85 -24.95
N THR A 191 9.39 -8.72 -25.81
CA THR A 191 8.63 -9.71 -26.58
C THR A 191 8.02 -10.77 -25.68
N ALA A 192 8.80 -11.30 -24.72
CA ALA A 192 8.32 -12.27 -23.74
C ALA A 192 7.15 -11.71 -22.92
N LEU A 193 7.22 -10.43 -22.55
CA LEU A 193 6.15 -9.74 -21.82
C LEU A 193 4.86 -9.60 -22.64
N ILE A 194 4.97 -9.28 -23.93
CA ILE A 194 3.82 -9.19 -24.85
C ILE A 194 3.14 -10.55 -24.98
N GLN A 195 3.93 -11.62 -25.17
CA GLN A 195 3.41 -12.98 -25.26
C GLN A 195 2.72 -13.43 -23.96
N GLU A 196 3.29 -13.09 -22.80
CA GLU A 196 2.69 -13.38 -21.49
C GLU A 196 1.33 -12.67 -21.33
N TYR A 197 1.24 -11.40 -21.73
CA TYR A 197 -0.01 -10.63 -21.72
C TYR A 197 -1.07 -11.18 -22.67
N GLN A 198 -0.70 -11.49 -23.91
CA GLN A 198 -1.60 -12.08 -24.92
C GLN A 198 -2.17 -13.42 -24.48
N LYS A 199 -1.33 -14.27 -23.88
CA LYS A 199 -1.77 -15.56 -23.30
C LYS A 199 -2.80 -15.35 -22.20
N LYS A 200 -2.61 -14.34 -21.34
CA LYS A 200 -3.55 -14.02 -20.26
C LYS A 200 -4.89 -13.48 -20.80
N CYS A 201 -4.84 -12.73 -21.89
CA CYS A 201 -6.03 -12.16 -22.54
C CYS A 201 -6.72 -13.10 -23.54
N GLY A 202 -6.22 -14.33 -23.73
CA GLY A 202 -6.82 -15.31 -24.62
C GLY A 202 -6.67 -15.01 -26.12
N ASN A 203 -5.71 -14.15 -26.51
CA ASN A 203 -5.50 -13.73 -27.90
C ASN A 203 -4.10 -14.15 -28.41
N PRO A 204 -3.86 -15.44 -28.73
CA PRO A 204 -2.54 -15.95 -29.14
C PRO A 204 -2.27 -15.70 -30.63
N THR A 205 -2.16 -14.44 -31.05
CA THR A 205 -2.09 -14.08 -32.47
C THR A 205 -0.66 -14.03 -33.05
N LEU A 206 0.39 -14.16 -32.22
CA LEU A 206 1.79 -13.92 -32.62
C LEU A 206 2.77 -15.04 -32.22
N VAL A 207 2.41 -16.30 -32.49
CA VAL A 207 3.28 -17.45 -32.13
C VAL A 207 4.45 -17.65 -33.11
N ASP A 208 4.37 -17.14 -34.35
CA ASP A 208 5.37 -17.38 -35.42
C ASP A 208 6.06 -16.11 -35.97
N ALA A 209 5.89 -14.94 -35.33
CA ALA A 209 6.49 -13.67 -35.80
C ALA A 209 7.88 -13.43 -35.17
N SER A 210 8.77 -12.72 -35.89
CA SER A 210 10.08 -12.34 -35.33
C SER A 210 9.91 -11.38 -34.13
N THR A 211 10.86 -11.37 -33.19
CA THR A 211 10.80 -10.52 -31.98
C THR A 211 10.61 -9.03 -32.31
N SER A 212 11.26 -8.56 -33.38
CA SER A 212 11.11 -7.18 -33.86
C SER A 212 9.73 -6.90 -34.47
N ASP A 213 9.13 -7.89 -35.15
CA ASP A 213 7.79 -7.74 -35.73
C ASP A 213 6.71 -7.75 -34.65
N ILE A 214 6.85 -8.57 -33.61
CA ILE A 214 5.94 -8.61 -32.45
C ILE A 214 5.92 -7.25 -31.75
N LEU A 215 7.09 -6.67 -31.48
CA LEU A 215 7.20 -5.36 -30.86
C LEU A 215 6.57 -4.26 -31.71
N LYS A 216 6.80 -4.26 -33.04
CA LYS A 216 6.21 -3.29 -33.96
C LYS A 216 4.69 -3.42 -34.04
N VAL A 217 4.15 -4.63 -34.08
CA VAL A 217 2.71 -4.87 -34.10
C VAL A 217 2.07 -4.38 -32.80
N PHE A 218 2.69 -4.62 -31.66
CA PHE A 218 2.18 -4.19 -30.36
C PHE A 218 2.25 -2.67 -30.16
N GLN A 219 3.31 -2.01 -30.65
CA GLN A 219 3.44 -0.55 -30.55
C GLN A 219 2.53 0.22 -31.51
N ASN A 220 2.25 -0.34 -32.69
CA ASN A 220 1.44 0.29 -33.75
C ASN A 220 -0.02 -0.18 -33.78
N GLY A 221 -0.36 -1.27 -33.08
CA GLY A 221 -1.72 -1.80 -32.99
C GLY A 221 -2.63 -0.96 -32.10
N PRO A 222 -3.96 -1.01 -32.30
CA PRO A 222 -4.91 -0.45 -31.34
C PRO A 222 -4.73 -1.14 -29.98
N GLU A 223 -4.96 -0.42 -28.87
CA GLU A 223 -4.98 -1.01 -27.53
C GLU A 223 -6.05 -2.12 -27.51
N GLU A 224 -5.63 -3.38 -27.67
CA GLU A 224 -6.53 -4.52 -27.57
C GLU A 224 -7.04 -4.59 -26.12
N THR A 225 -8.28 -4.15 -25.94
CA THR A 225 -9.03 -4.30 -24.69
C THR A 225 -9.30 -5.78 -24.50
N CYS A 226 -8.71 -6.38 -23.46
CA CYS A 226 -9.07 -7.74 -23.08
C CYS A 226 -10.48 -7.71 -22.48
N ASN A 227 -11.37 -8.57 -22.98
CA ASN A 227 -12.72 -8.77 -22.44
C ASN A 227 -12.69 -9.47 -21.09
#